data_AF-A0A952BNN6-F1
#
_entry.id   AF-A0A952BNN6-F1
#
_cell.length_a   1.000
_cell.length_b   1.000
_cell.length_c   1.000
_cell.angle_alpha   90.00
_cell.angle_beta   90.00
_cell.angle_gamma   90.00
#
_symmetry.space_group_name_H-M   'P 1'
#
loop_
_entity.id
_entity.type
_entity.pdbx_description
1 polymer ?
#
loop_
_entity_poly.entity_id
_entity_poly.type
_entity_poly.pdbx_seq_one_letter_code
_entity_poly.pdbx_strand_id
1 'polypeptide(L)'
;MGLHLATFSIVGHCPRRGMLGVAVSTAVPAVGGLCPHVKAGVGAVSTQSWVNPYLAIEALGLIEQGTTGPEALKTVLAADEAKNLRQIGVVD
;
A
#
# COMPACT_ATOMS: atom_id res chain seq x y z
N MET A 1 16.79 23.81 12.93
CA MET A 1 16.28 22.44 13.12
C MET A 1 15.35 22.15 11.95
N GLY A 2 15.81 21.39 10.96
CA GLY A 2 15.02 21.08 9.76
C GLY A 2 14.08 19.91 10.00
N LEU A 3 12.89 19.95 9.40
CA LEU A 3 11.95 18.83 9.44
C LEU A 3 12.54 17.67 8.64
N HIS A 4 12.89 16.56 9.30
CA HIS A 4 13.35 15.36 8.61
C HIS A 4 12.13 14.51 8.22
N LEU A 5 11.72 14.62 6.96
CA LEU A 5 10.59 13.85 6.44
C LEU A 5 11.05 12.42 6.15
N ALA A 6 10.51 11.47 6.90
CA ALA A 6 10.68 10.05 6.64
C ALA A 6 9.33 9.35 6.84
N THR A 7 9.06 8.35 6.01
CA THR A 7 7.90 7.47 6.16
C THR A 7 8.39 6.04 6.11
N PHE A 8 7.93 5.21 7.04
CA PHE A 8 8.12 3.77 7.00
C PHE A 8 6.79 3.09 7.27
N SER A 9 6.57 1.97 6.59
CA SER A 9 5.40 1.13 6.80
C SER A 9 5.77 -0.34 6.72
N ILE A 10 4.90 -1.17 7.29
CA ILE A 10 4.96 -2.63 7.21
C ILE A 10 3.58 -3.14 6.84
N VAL A 11 3.56 -4.11 5.93
CA VAL A 11 2.38 -4.87 5.54
C VAL A 11 2.58 -6.31 6.02
N GLY A 12 1.55 -6.93 6.60
CA GLY A 12 1.70 -8.24 7.21
C GLY A 12 0.46 -9.12 7.09
N HIS A 13 0.72 -10.43 7.09
CA HIS A 13 -0.28 -11.49 7.15
C HIS A 13 -0.06 -12.35 8.41
N CYS A 14 -1.13 -12.64 9.12
CA CYS A 14 -1.13 -13.55 10.27
C CYS A 14 -1.60 -14.95 9.84
N PRO A 15 -0.68 -15.92 9.61
CA PRO A 15 -1.05 -17.23 9.07
C PRO A 15 -1.94 -18.06 10.00
N ARG A 16 -1.96 -17.76 11.31
CA ARG A 16 -2.82 -18.46 12.27
C ARG A 16 -4.29 -18.05 12.17
N ARG A 17 -4.58 -16.84 11.69
CA ARG A 17 -5.94 -16.25 11.73
C ARG A 17 -6.41 -15.72 10.37
N GLY A 18 -5.56 -15.76 9.34
CA GLY A 18 -5.85 -15.17 8.02
C GLY A 18 -6.00 -13.65 8.04
N MET A 19 -5.56 -12.98 9.12
CA MET A 19 -5.72 -11.52 9.24
C MET A 19 -4.61 -10.80 8.49
N LEU A 20 -4.97 -9.70 7.86
CA LEU A 20 -4.08 -8.80 7.15
C LEU A 20 -4.00 -7.46 7.89
N GLY A 21 -2.88 -6.77 7.78
CA GLY A 21 -2.70 -5.49 8.45
C GLY A 21 -1.60 -4.64 7.85
N VAL A 22 -1.72 -3.32 8.08
CA VAL A 22 -0.72 -2.33 7.73
C VAL A 22 -0.45 -1.46 8.95
N ALA A 23 0.82 -1.17 9.22
CA ALA A 23 1.21 -0.12 10.16
C ALA A 23 2.13 0.89 9.45
N VAL A 24 1.96 2.17 9.74
CA VAL A 24 2.71 3.27 9.10
C VAL A 24 3.07 4.31 10.15
N SER A 25 4.27 4.90 10.00
CA SER A 25 4.74 6.02 10.79
C SER A 25 5.37 7.07 9.86
N THR A 26 5.05 8.34 10.11
CA THR A 26 5.55 9.48 9.33
C THR A 26 5.51 10.76 10.17
N ALA A 27 6.18 11.81 9.67
CA ALA A 27 6.10 13.17 10.22
C ALA A 27 4.85 13.96 9.75
N VAL A 28 4.01 13.36 8.90
CA VAL A 28 2.79 13.97 8.34
C VAL A 28 1.53 13.50 9.10
N PRO A 29 0.66 14.40 9.59
CA PRO A 29 -0.54 14.00 10.31
C PRO A 29 -1.54 13.24 9.43
N ALA A 30 -2.39 12.43 10.06
CA ALA A 30 -3.50 11.71 9.41
C ALA A 30 -3.10 10.68 8.32
N VAL A 31 -1.85 10.21 8.31
CA VAL A 31 -1.35 9.20 7.36
C VAL A 31 -2.19 7.91 7.32
N GLY A 32 -2.85 7.57 8.43
CA GLY A 32 -3.69 6.38 8.54
C GLY A 32 -4.92 6.39 7.63
N GLY A 33 -5.36 7.55 7.14
CA GLY A 33 -6.41 7.66 6.14
C GLY A 33 -5.91 7.63 4.69
N LEU A 34 -4.60 7.60 4.47
CA LEU A 34 -3.99 7.77 3.15
C LEU A 34 -3.16 6.57 2.70
N CYS A 35 -2.25 6.08 3.56
CA CYS A 35 -1.33 5.01 3.18
C CYS A 35 -1.95 3.61 3.30
N PRO A 36 -2.51 3.21 4.47
CA PRO A 36 -2.88 1.82 4.70
C PRO A 36 -4.24 1.46 4.07
N HIS A 37 -4.26 0.41 3.27
CA HIS A 37 -5.48 -0.19 2.73
C HIS A 37 -5.46 -1.70 2.98
N VAL A 38 -6.57 -2.24 3.47
CA VAL A 38 -6.70 -3.67 3.76
C VAL A 38 -8.06 -4.15 3.28
N LYS A 39 -8.09 -5.28 2.60
CA LYS A 39 -9.31 -5.99 2.24
C LYS A 39 -9.22 -7.43 2.76
N ALA A 40 -10.12 -7.78 3.66
CA ALA A 40 -10.11 -9.08 4.35
C ALA A 40 -10.21 -10.23 3.34
N GLY A 41 -9.33 -11.22 3.48
CA GLY A 41 -9.25 -12.37 2.57
C GLY A 41 -8.72 -12.07 1.17
N VAL A 42 -8.28 -10.83 0.89
CA VAL A 42 -7.77 -10.41 -0.42
C VAL A 42 -6.33 -9.95 -0.31
N GLY A 43 -6.05 -8.96 0.53
CA GLY A 43 -4.68 -8.43 0.64
C GLY A 43 -4.60 -7.16 1.48
N ALA A 44 -3.37 -6.69 1.69
CA ALA A 44 -3.05 -5.43 2.31
C ALA A 44 -2.02 -4.67 1.48
N VAL A 45 -2.21 -3.36 1.34
CA VAL A 45 -1.37 -2.48 0.53
C VAL A 45 -1.07 -1.19 1.30
N SER A 46 0.17 -0.72 1.21
CA SER A 46 0.58 0.59 1.71
C SER A 46 1.17 1.40 0.56
N THR A 47 0.63 2.60 0.30
CA THR A 47 1.21 3.59 -0.63
C THR A 47 1.88 4.69 0.17
N GLN A 48 3.14 5.02 -0.12
CA GLN A 48 3.93 6.01 0.61
C GLN A 48 4.83 6.84 -0.33
N SER A 49 5.73 7.66 0.23
CA SER A 49 6.44 8.74 -0.49
C SER A 49 5.45 9.80 -0.97
N TRP A 50 5.22 9.96 -2.27
CA TRP A 50 4.12 10.77 -2.79
C TRP A 50 2.87 9.91 -2.92
N VAL A 51 2.12 9.84 -1.83
CA VAL A 51 0.96 8.96 -1.66
C VAL A 51 -0.08 9.16 -2.78
N ASN A 52 -0.54 8.05 -3.33
CA ASN A 52 -1.74 7.97 -4.17
C ASN A 52 -2.60 6.80 -3.65
N PRO A 53 -3.66 7.07 -2.87
CA PRO A 53 -4.50 6.01 -2.27
C PRO A 53 -5.18 5.12 -3.31
N TYR A 54 -5.49 5.66 -4.50
CA TYR A 54 -6.20 4.92 -5.54
C TYR A 54 -5.41 3.73 -6.07
N LEU A 55 -4.07 3.80 -6.11
CA LEU A 55 -3.24 2.65 -6.50
C LEU A 55 -3.43 1.44 -5.58
N ALA A 56 -3.66 1.68 -4.28
CA ALA A 56 -3.91 0.61 -3.33
C ALA A 56 -5.31 0.00 -3.52
N ILE A 57 -6.31 0.85 -3.76
CA ILE A 57 -7.69 0.42 -4.03
C ILE A 57 -7.74 -0.43 -5.32
N GLU A 58 -7.09 0.03 -6.38
CA GLU A 58 -7.02 -0.68 -7.66
C GLU A 58 -6.24 -1.98 -7.55
N ALA A 59 -5.07 -1.97 -6.88
CA ALA A 59 -4.28 -3.18 -6.68
C ALA A 59 -5.07 -4.25 -5.91
N LEU A 60 -5.77 -3.88 -4.84
CA LEU A 60 -6.64 -4.81 -4.11
C LEU A 60 -7.81 -5.33 -4.96
N GLY A 61 -8.35 -4.50 -5.85
CA GLY A 61 -9.38 -4.92 -6.81
C GLY A 61 -8.86 -5.94 -7.82
N LEU A 62 -7.64 -5.78 -8.32
CA LEU A 62 -7.00 -6.75 -9.21
C LEU A 62 -6.69 -8.07 -8.49
N ILE A 63 -6.18 -7.99 -7.26
CA ILE A 63 -5.89 -9.18 -6.44
C ILE A 63 -7.17 -9.97 -6.15
N GLU A 64 -8.28 -9.29 -5.86
CA GLU A 64 -9.59 -9.95 -5.70
C GLU A 64 -10.04 -10.68 -6.96
N GLN A 65 -9.63 -10.21 -8.15
CA GLN A 65 -9.90 -10.85 -9.43
C GLN A 65 -8.91 -11.98 -9.77
N GLY A 66 -7.95 -12.27 -8.89
CA GLY A 66 -7.03 -13.40 -9.00
C GLY A 66 -5.64 -13.06 -9.55
N THR A 67 -5.29 -11.78 -9.71
CA THR A 67 -3.90 -11.40 -10.04
C THR A 67 -3.00 -11.50 -8.83
N THR A 68 -1.72 -11.83 -9.01
CA THR A 68 -0.75 -11.79 -7.90
C THR A 68 -0.40 -10.35 -7.52
N GLY A 69 0.03 -10.14 -6.26
CA GLY A 69 0.52 -8.84 -5.79
C GLY A 69 1.53 -8.16 -6.73
N PRO A 70 2.60 -8.84 -7.19
CA PRO A 70 3.55 -8.27 -8.15
C PRO A 70 2.91 -7.84 -9.49
N GLU A 71 1.97 -8.61 -10.03
CA GLU A 71 1.26 -8.28 -11.27
C GLU A 71 0.32 -7.09 -11.10
N ALA A 72 -0.40 -7.05 -9.98
CA ALA A 72 -1.24 -5.92 -9.61
C ALA A 72 -0.41 -4.63 -9.49
N LEU A 73 0.72 -4.68 -8.78
CA LEU A 73 1.63 -3.53 -8.65
C LEU A 73 2.18 -3.05 -9.99
N LYS A 74 2.61 -3.99 -10.85
CA LYS A 74 3.08 -3.66 -12.20
C LYS A 74 1.99 -2.96 -13.01
N THR A 75 0.76 -3.44 -12.92
CA THR A 75 -0.39 -2.89 -13.64
C THR A 75 -0.72 -1.46 -13.19
N VAL A 76 -0.91 -1.24 -11.87
CA VAL A 76 -1.28 0.08 -11.35
C VAL A 76 -0.17 1.11 -11.52
N LEU A 77 1.11 0.70 -11.36
CA LEU A 77 2.24 1.61 -11.57
C LEU A 77 2.48 1.92 -13.06
N ALA A 78 2.10 1.03 -13.99
CA ALA A 78 2.21 1.33 -15.41
C ALA A 78 1.29 2.48 -15.84
N ALA A 79 0.13 2.60 -15.18
CA ALA A 79 -0.86 3.65 -15.43
C ALA A 79 -0.56 4.98 -14.72
N ASP A 80 0.32 5.00 -13.71
CA ASP A 80 0.70 6.22 -12.98
C ASP A 80 1.91 6.92 -13.63
N GLU A 81 1.69 8.08 -14.24
CA GLU A 81 2.76 8.91 -14.83
C GLU A 81 3.82 9.33 -13.81
N ALA A 82 3.43 9.47 -12.55
CA ALA A 82 4.31 9.85 -11.44
C ALA A 82 4.80 8.63 -10.61
N LYS A 83 4.78 7.42 -11.19
CA LYS A 83 5.30 6.17 -10.56
C LYS A 83 6.68 6.30 -9.92
N ASN A 84 7.56 7.14 -10.47
CA ASN A 84 8.91 7.36 -9.94
C ASN A 84 8.92 8.13 -8.60
N LEU A 85 7.80 8.75 -8.21
CA LEU A 85 7.62 9.42 -6.93
C LEU A 85 6.93 8.51 -5.89
N ARG A 86 6.42 7.35 -6.32
CA ARG A 86 5.65 6.42 -5.50
C ARG A 86 6.57 5.43 -4.79
N GLN A 87 6.09 4.94 -3.66
CA GLN A 87 6.58 3.72 -3.05
C GLN A 87 5.37 2.91 -2.60
N ILE A 88 5.32 1.62 -2.94
CA ILE A 88 4.17 0.77 -2.67
C ILE A 88 4.62 -0.59 -2.15
N GLY A 89 3.93 -1.12 -1.14
CA GLY A 89 4.16 -2.46 -0.60
C GLY A 89 2.84 -3.23 -0.53
N VAL A 90 2.88 -4.53 -0.83
CA VAL A 90 1.71 -5.42 -0.90
C VAL A 90 1.99 -6.76 -0.22
N VAL A 91 0.95 -7.34 0.39
CA VAL A 91 0.87 -8.75 0.82
C VAL A 91 -0.51 -9.26 0.44
N ASP A 92 -0.57 -10.37 -0.29
CA ASP A 92 -1.76 -11.11 -0.72
C ASP A 92 -1.69 -12.60 -0.35
#